data_AF-A0A238WK74-F1
#
_entry.id   AF-A0A238WK74-F1
#
_cell.length_a   1.000
_cell.length_b   1.000
_cell.length_c   1.000
_cell.angle_alpha   90.00
_cell.angle_beta   90.00
_cell.angle_gamma   90.00
#
_symmetry.space_group_name_H-M   'P 1'
#
loop_
_entity.id
_entity.type
_entity.pdbx_description
1 polymer ?
#
loop_
_entity_poly.entity_id
_entity_poly.type
_entity_poly.pdbx_seq_one_letter_code
_entity_poly.pdbx_strand_id
1 'polypeptide(L)'
;MLPGVAQPAYVQGTLDTLLSADGSVDPAAVSLADTTFVVLDLETTGGAPDGGGITEIGAVKVRAGEQLAEFGTLVNPGEPLPPFITVLTGITEAMLRPAPPIETVLPALLEFLRGAVLVAHNAPYDVGFLKAACAKHGYPWPAPRVLDTAALARRALTRDEVPNRKLGTLAHFFRSVVQPNHRALDDAKATVDVLHGLIERLGSFRVHTLGDAIEFAKAITPAQRNRRHLADGLPHVPGIYVFRAADDRPLYVGKSNDIGKRVRSYFTASEKRPRMSEMLTAAVRVEAVECAHELEAEVRELRLIAAHSPPYNRRSKYPERVVWLKLTDEVFPRLSVVRRFGTDGATHLGPFSSRRTAELAAAAVYDAVPLRQCNHKLSLRTRTPACALAELGRCPAPCEHEISPQEYDLRAAAPFRTATSGDPGPVIEAILARIDTLSDKQRYEEAATVRSRLIALLRALIRMQRLDALTRLPEIVAARRDDKGGWEIVVIRHGRLAAAATSPPREHPRPTLDAVRLTAETVLPGPGPVPAASAEETERILAWLDRVDTRLVETSGDWVSPARGAARFTALLTRAESAASTQDSTVRLSVTDRSYDARSLRL
;
A
#
# COMPACT_ATOMS: atom_id res chain seq x y z
N MET A 1 -2.81 19.59 -8.52
CA MET A 1 -3.31 18.27 -8.09
C MET A 1 -2.18 17.56 -7.38
N LEU A 2 -2.22 17.50 -6.05
CA LEU A 2 -1.20 16.84 -5.22
C LEU A 2 -1.62 15.38 -4.91
N PRO A 3 -0.68 14.44 -4.78
CA PRO A 3 -0.97 13.04 -4.50
C PRO A 3 -1.37 12.84 -3.04
N GLY A 4 -2.51 12.18 -2.82
CA GLY A 4 -3.06 11.93 -1.50
C GLY A 4 -2.22 10.93 -0.69
N VAL A 5 -1.64 11.42 0.39
CA VAL A 5 -1.04 10.59 1.45
C VAL A 5 -2.20 9.98 2.25
N ALA A 6 -2.21 8.65 2.36
CA ALA A 6 -3.21 7.93 3.14
C ALA A 6 -2.94 8.14 4.64
N GLN A 7 -3.87 8.80 5.34
CA GLN A 7 -3.83 8.96 6.80
C GLN A 7 -4.22 7.65 7.52
N PRO A 8 -3.62 7.32 8.68
CA PRO A 8 -4.02 6.17 9.48
C PRO A 8 -5.45 6.32 10.02
N ALA A 9 -6.21 5.22 10.02
CA ALA A 9 -7.63 5.21 10.30
C ALA A 9 -7.93 5.13 11.81
N TYR A 10 -8.50 6.21 12.36
CA TYR A 10 -9.17 6.19 13.66
C TYR A 10 -10.53 5.49 13.55
N VAL A 11 -10.80 4.56 14.47
CA VAL A 11 -12.09 3.88 14.64
C VAL A 11 -12.87 4.57 15.75
N GLN A 12 -14.04 5.12 15.43
CA GLN A 12 -14.98 5.64 16.43
C GLN A 12 -15.51 4.45 17.27
N GLY A 13 -15.45 4.56 18.60
CA GLY A 13 -15.81 3.48 19.52
C GLY A 13 -17.20 2.87 19.27
N THR A 14 -17.34 1.57 19.57
CA THR A 14 -18.59 0.81 19.48
C THR A 14 -19.59 1.21 20.57
N LEU A 15 -20.85 0.79 20.41
CA LEU A 15 -21.92 0.98 21.41
C LEU A 15 -21.53 0.45 22.80
N ASP A 16 -20.72 -0.61 22.86
CA ASP A 16 -20.28 -1.20 24.13
C ASP A 16 -19.29 -0.30 24.89
N THR A 17 -18.44 0.45 24.17
CA THR A 17 -17.59 1.50 24.77
C THR A 17 -18.38 2.72 25.24
N LEU A 18 -19.66 2.87 24.85
CA LEU A 18 -20.52 3.99 25.23
C LEU A 18 -21.28 3.77 26.55
N LEU A 19 -21.31 2.53 27.08
CA LEU A 19 -22.03 2.17 28.31
C LEU A 19 -21.15 2.16 29.57
N SER A 20 -19.83 2.34 29.43
CA SER A 20 -18.87 2.08 30.52
C SER A 20 -18.26 3.32 31.18
N ALA A 21 -18.66 4.53 30.79
CA ALA A 21 -18.20 5.77 31.43
C ALA A 21 -19.33 6.37 32.27
N ASP A 22 -19.23 6.13 33.58
CA ASP A 22 -19.75 6.93 34.68
C ASP A 22 -21.29 7.02 34.77
N GLY A 23 -21.86 6.33 35.77
CA GLY A 23 -23.30 6.15 35.97
C GLY A 23 -24.11 7.40 36.32
N SER A 24 -24.36 8.28 35.34
CA SER A 24 -25.47 9.24 35.40
C SER A 24 -26.03 9.58 34.01
N VAL A 25 -27.31 9.26 33.81
CA VAL A 25 -28.20 9.54 32.65
C VAL A 25 -27.89 8.77 31.37
N ASP A 26 -28.90 8.11 30.79
CA ASP A 26 -28.84 7.52 29.45
C ASP A 26 -28.48 8.62 28.42
N PRO A 27 -27.28 8.59 27.85
CA PRO A 27 -26.82 9.68 27.01
C PRO A 27 -27.46 9.71 25.62
N ALA A 28 -28.19 8.64 25.25
CA ALA A 28 -29.04 8.63 24.06
C ALA A 28 -30.27 9.55 24.22
N ALA A 29 -30.59 9.99 25.44
CA ALA A 29 -31.72 10.87 25.73
C ALA A 29 -31.33 12.36 25.91
N VAL A 30 -30.04 12.73 25.83
CA VAL A 30 -29.61 14.12 26.05
C VAL A 30 -29.88 14.96 24.80
N SER A 31 -30.69 15.99 24.97
CA SER A 31 -31.02 16.99 23.94
C SER A 31 -29.76 17.67 23.41
N LEU A 32 -29.71 17.94 22.11
CA LEU A 32 -28.66 18.77 21.50
C LEU A 32 -28.62 20.17 22.13
N ALA A 33 -29.76 20.69 22.60
CA ALA A 33 -29.83 22.00 23.26
C ALA A 33 -29.11 22.02 24.62
N ASP A 34 -29.22 20.91 25.38
CA ASP A 34 -28.67 20.83 26.75
C ASP A 34 -27.23 20.32 26.79
N THR A 35 -26.69 19.90 25.64
CA THR A 35 -25.34 19.34 25.50
C THR A 35 -24.28 20.44 25.48
N THR A 36 -23.25 20.26 26.31
CA THR A 36 -22.03 21.09 26.23
C THR A 36 -21.13 20.55 25.13
N PHE A 37 -20.80 21.39 24.15
CA PHE A 37 -19.86 21.09 23.09
C PHE A 37 -18.55 21.85 23.30
N VAL A 38 -17.44 21.25 22.91
CA VAL A 38 -16.18 21.96 22.67
C VAL A 38 -15.85 21.82 21.19
N VAL A 39 -15.94 22.92 20.46
CA VAL A 39 -15.54 23.00 19.06
C VAL A 39 -14.04 23.26 19.00
N LEU A 40 -13.28 22.38 18.37
CA LEU A 40 -11.82 22.41 18.30
C LEU A 40 -11.38 22.48 16.84
N ASP A 41 -10.33 23.25 16.60
CA ASP A 41 -9.55 23.25 15.37
C ASP A 41 -8.04 23.32 15.71
N LEU A 42 -7.21 22.68 14.89
CA LEU A 42 -5.75 22.64 15.06
C LEU A 42 -5.03 23.07 13.78
N GLU A 43 -4.05 23.94 13.94
CA GLU A 43 -3.03 24.15 12.91
C GLU A 43 -1.81 23.26 13.20
N THR A 44 -1.17 22.77 12.14
CA THR A 44 -0.11 21.76 12.25
C THR A 44 1.04 22.05 11.28
N THR A 45 2.20 21.42 11.49
CA THR A 45 3.36 21.51 10.59
C THR A 45 3.12 20.83 9.22
N GLY A 46 1.97 20.19 9.04
CA GLY A 46 1.63 19.41 7.85
C GLY A 46 2.25 18.02 7.90
N GLY A 47 1.43 16.98 7.74
CA GLY A 47 1.89 15.59 7.82
C GLY A 47 0.86 14.65 8.42
N ALA A 48 1.30 13.44 8.79
CA ALA A 48 0.49 12.50 9.57
C ALA A 48 0.70 12.75 11.08
N PRO A 49 -0.28 12.43 11.95
CA PRO A 49 -0.20 12.70 13.39
C PRO A 49 1.00 12.10 14.13
N ASP A 50 1.58 11.03 13.60
CA ASP A 50 2.74 10.31 14.15
C ASP A 50 4.09 10.91 13.74
N GLY A 51 4.10 11.88 12.82
CA GLY A 51 5.32 12.51 12.31
C GLY A 51 5.24 14.04 12.11
N GLY A 52 4.16 14.69 12.56
CA GLY A 52 4.01 16.16 12.51
C GLY A 52 3.59 16.75 13.86
N GLY A 53 3.93 18.02 14.10
CA GLY A 53 3.61 18.78 15.30
C GLY A 53 2.38 19.69 15.17
N ILE A 54 1.79 20.02 16.32
CA ILE A 54 0.73 21.03 16.47
C ILE A 54 1.39 22.41 16.58
N THR A 55 0.92 23.40 15.83
CA THR A 55 1.44 24.78 15.80
C THR A 55 0.49 25.79 16.42
N GLU A 56 -0.82 25.52 16.41
CA GLU A 56 -1.83 26.35 17.07
C GLU A 56 -3.02 25.49 17.49
N ILE A 57 -3.62 25.81 18.63
CA ILE A 57 -4.85 25.19 19.14
C ILE A 57 -5.88 26.29 19.29
N GLY A 58 -7.07 26.07 18.74
CA GLY A 58 -8.25 26.89 18.97
C GLY A 58 -9.42 26.02 19.42
N ALA A 59 -10.03 26.37 20.55
CA ALA A 59 -11.20 25.69 21.06
C ALA A 59 -12.22 26.66 21.63
N VAL A 60 -13.50 26.37 21.39
CA VAL A 60 -14.63 27.16 21.88
C VAL A 60 -15.61 26.23 22.57
N LYS A 61 -15.89 26.49 23.85
CA LYS A 61 -16.87 25.75 24.64
C LYS A 61 -18.23 26.44 24.53
N VAL A 62 -19.25 25.70 24.14
CA VAL A 62 -20.61 26.22 23.91
C VAL A 62 -21.67 25.31 24.55
N ARG A 63 -22.80 25.88 24.95
CA ARG A 63 -23.98 25.15 25.44
C ARG A 63 -25.23 25.99 25.17
N ALA A 64 -26.32 25.36 24.74
CA ALA A 64 -27.60 26.04 24.48
C ALA A 64 -27.50 27.26 23.55
N GLY A 65 -26.57 27.25 22.58
CA GLY A 65 -26.33 28.37 21.67
C GLY A 65 -25.43 29.47 22.21
N GLU A 66 -25.04 29.41 23.49
CA GLU A 66 -24.18 30.39 24.14
C GLU A 66 -22.73 29.91 24.22
N GLN A 67 -21.80 30.86 24.05
CA GLN A 67 -20.38 30.63 24.21
C GLN A 67 -19.97 30.78 25.67
N LEU A 68 -19.46 29.69 26.25
CA LEU A 68 -19.08 29.62 27.66
C LEU A 68 -17.62 29.97 27.90
N ALA A 69 -16.71 29.56 27.01
CA ALA A 69 -15.28 29.82 27.15
C ALA A 69 -14.53 29.67 25.82
N GLU A 70 -13.35 30.29 25.74
CA GLU A 70 -12.38 30.12 24.64
C GLU A 70 -11.06 29.60 25.18
N PHE A 71 -10.37 28.81 24.36
CA PHE A 71 -9.01 28.37 24.58
C PHE A 71 -8.23 28.56 23.28
N GLY A 72 -7.23 29.43 23.28
CA GLY A 72 -6.43 29.73 22.09
C GLY A 72 -4.96 29.85 22.47
N THR A 73 -4.08 29.12 21.80
CA THR A 73 -2.63 29.25 21.99
C THR A 73 -1.85 28.77 20.79
N LEU A 74 -0.76 29.48 20.47
CA LEU A 74 0.32 28.92 19.66
C LEU A 74 1.03 27.81 20.43
N VAL A 75 1.60 26.86 19.70
CA VAL A 75 2.33 25.73 20.25
C VAL A 75 3.64 25.61 19.51
N ASN A 76 4.75 25.52 20.23
CA ASN A 76 6.04 25.21 19.62
C ASN A 76 6.08 23.71 19.26
N PRO A 77 6.12 23.34 17.96
CA PRO A 77 6.09 21.94 17.56
C PRO A 77 7.44 21.22 17.79
N GLY A 78 8.51 21.97 18.09
CA GLY A 78 9.86 21.42 18.27
C GLY A 78 10.56 21.00 16.99
N GLU A 79 9.97 21.29 15.82
CA GLU A 79 10.48 20.96 14.50
C GLU A 79 10.30 22.13 13.51
N PRO A 80 11.07 22.19 12.41
CA PRO A 80 10.93 23.26 11.43
C PRO A 80 9.57 23.24 10.71
N LEU A 81 8.98 24.42 10.53
CA LEU A 81 7.75 24.67 9.82
C LEU A 81 7.99 24.74 8.30
N PRO A 82 7.36 23.86 7.50
CA PRO A 82 7.48 23.92 6.05
C PRO A 82 6.97 25.27 5.49
N PRO A 83 7.66 25.89 4.51
CA PRO A 83 7.30 27.24 4.01
C PRO A 83 5.86 27.38 3.51
N PHE A 84 5.27 26.31 2.96
CA PHE A 84 3.89 26.36 2.46
C PHE A 84 2.86 26.46 3.59
N ILE A 85 3.16 25.99 4.80
CA ILE A 85 2.28 26.14 5.96
C ILE A 85 2.24 27.60 6.40
N THR A 86 3.39 28.26 6.45
CA THR A 86 3.48 29.70 6.73
C THR A 86 2.63 30.53 5.78
N VAL A 87 2.63 30.18 4.48
CA VAL A 87 1.79 30.86 3.48
C VAL A 87 0.31 30.58 3.69
N LEU A 88 -0.04 29.38 4.16
CA LEU A 88 -1.43 28.96 4.37
C LEU A 88 -2.05 29.58 5.62
N THR A 89 -1.34 29.55 6.75
CA THR A 89 -1.87 29.90 8.08
C THR A 89 -1.41 31.28 8.55
N GLY A 90 -0.36 31.84 7.94
CA GLY A 90 0.31 33.06 8.41
C GLY A 90 1.16 32.85 9.67
N ILE A 91 1.22 31.62 10.21
CA ILE A 91 2.05 31.29 11.38
C ILE A 91 3.51 31.22 10.95
N THR A 92 4.38 32.00 11.61
CA THR A 92 5.82 32.02 11.31
C THR A 92 6.63 31.33 12.40
N GLU A 93 7.82 30.86 12.04
CA GLU A 93 8.80 30.31 12.99
C GLU A 93 9.14 31.27 14.14
N ALA A 94 9.15 32.57 13.86
CA ALA A 94 9.39 33.59 14.87
C ALA A 94 8.26 33.66 15.93
N MET A 95 7.03 33.31 15.54
CA MET A 95 5.88 33.21 16.45
C MET A 95 5.91 31.91 17.26
N LEU A 96 6.35 30.81 16.64
CA LEU A 96 6.35 29.49 17.27
C LEU A 96 7.49 29.29 18.26
N ARG A 97 8.68 29.85 17.99
CA ARG A 97 9.85 29.68 18.87
C ARG A 97 9.62 30.09 20.33
N PRO A 98 8.99 31.24 20.65
CA PRO A 98 8.68 31.60 22.04
C PRO A 98 7.40 30.94 22.60
N ALA A 99 6.62 30.24 21.78
CA ALA A 99 5.38 29.60 22.22
C ALA A 99 5.66 28.40 23.16
N PRO A 100 4.73 28.07 24.07
CA PRO A 100 4.89 26.90 24.92
C PRO A 100 4.88 25.61 24.07
N PRO A 101 5.68 24.59 24.43
CA PRO A 101 5.62 23.31 23.76
C PRO A 101 4.36 22.53 24.18
N ILE A 102 3.98 21.53 23.37
CA ILE A 102 2.69 20.84 23.52
C ILE A 102 2.52 20.18 24.90
N GLU A 103 3.60 19.66 25.51
CA GLU A 103 3.56 19.05 26.84
C GLU A 103 3.08 19.98 27.94
N THR A 104 3.30 21.30 27.79
CA THR A 104 2.87 22.32 28.74
C THR A 104 1.40 22.69 28.54
N VAL A 105 0.92 22.64 27.29
CA VAL A 105 -0.44 23.05 26.92
C VAL A 105 -1.45 21.92 27.11
N LEU A 106 -1.02 20.68 26.84
CA LEU A 106 -1.88 19.51 26.78
C LEU A 106 -2.73 19.28 28.05
N PRO A 107 -2.21 19.41 29.29
CA PRO A 107 -3.02 19.23 30.50
C PRO A 107 -4.20 20.21 30.59
N ALA A 108 -3.96 21.48 30.27
CA ALA A 108 -5.00 22.51 30.29
C ALA A 108 -6.05 22.27 29.21
N LEU A 109 -5.62 21.81 28.02
CA LEU A 109 -6.54 21.43 26.95
C LEU A 109 -7.41 20.22 27.35
N LEU A 110 -6.81 19.16 27.92
CA LEU A 110 -7.55 17.98 28.35
C LEU A 110 -8.59 18.32 29.44
N GLU A 111 -8.24 19.23 30.35
CA GLU A 111 -9.20 19.76 31.33
C GLU A 111 -10.30 20.57 30.66
N PHE A 112 -9.96 21.40 29.66
CA PHE A 112 -10.94 22.16 28.89
C PHE A 112 -11.94 21.24 28.17
N LEU A 113 -11.52 20.06 27.72
CA LEU A 113 -12.37 19.08 27.04
C LEU A 113 -13.25 18.24 27.99
N ARG A 114 -12.98 18.25 29.30
CA ARG A 114 -13.64 17.37 30.27
C ARG A 114 -15.15 17.59 30.28
N GLY A 115 -15.91 16.48 30.22
CA GLY A 115 -17.37 16.46 30.32
C GLY A 115 -18.12 17.04 29.11
N ALA A 116 -17.43 17.38 28.02
CA ALA A 116 -18.03 17.93 26.81
C ALA A 116 -17.98 16.97 25.62
N VAL A 117 -18.85 17.20 24.63
CA VAL A 117 -18.76 16.58 23.31
C VAL A 117 -17.76 17.37 22.47
N LEU A 118 -16.71 16.71 22.00
CA LEU A 118 -15.74 17.29 21.09
C LEU A 118 -16.36 17.42 19.68
N VAL A 119 -16.27 18.60 19.09
CA VAL A 119 -16.74 18.89 17.74
C VAL A 119 -15.57 19.40 16.92
N ALA A 120 -15.41 18.92 15.70
CA ALA A 120 -14.41 19.44 14.77
C ALA A 120 -14.90 19.25 13.32
N HIS A 121 -14.35 20.04 12.40
CA HIS A 121 -14.66 19.92 10.98
C HIS A 121 -13.66 18.97 10.32
N ASN A 122 -14.07 17.74 9.98
CA ASN A 122 -13.15 16.63 9.68
C ASN A 122 -12.37 16.14 10.92
N ALA A 123 -13.12 15.94 12.01
CA ALA A 123 -12.63 15.55 13.34
C ALA A 123 -11.58 14.42 13.42
N PRO A 124 -11.52 13.40 12.54
CA PRO A 124 -10.45 12.40 12.60
C PRO A 124 -9.03 13.00 12.50
N TYR A 125 -8.89 14.16 11.87
CA TYR A 125 -7.60 14.86 11.76
C TYR A 125 -7.15 15.36 13.14
N ASP A 126 -7.94 16.24 13.76
CA ASP A 126 -7.60 16.89 15.04
C ASP A 126 -7.47 15.87 16.18
N VAL A 127 -8.40 14.92 16.23
CA VAL A 127 -8.39 13.83 17.21
C VAL A 127 -7.15 12.95 17.05
N GLY A 128 -6.68 12.75 15.82
CA GLY A 128 -5.46 12.01 15.53
C GLY A 128 -4.23 12.67 16.16
N PHE A 129 -4.08 13.98 15.96
CA PHE A 129 -2.98 14.78 16.55
C PHE A 129 -3.03 14.80 18.07
N LEU A 130 -4.21 14.99 18.67
CA LEU A 130 -4.33 14.96 20.13
C LEU A 130 -4.02 13.59 20.73
N LYS A 131 -4.46 12.50 20.10
CA LYS A 131 -4.12 11.13 20.54
C LYS A 131 -2.62 10.88 20.47
N ALA A 132 -1.97 11.32 19.39
CA ALA A 132 -0.52 11.21 19.23
C ALA A 132 0.22 12.02 20.31
N ALA A 133 -0.23 13.25 20.59
CA ALA A 133 0.33 14.08 21.66
C ALA A 133 0.15 13.43 23.05
N CYS A 134 -1.05 12.91 23.35
CA CYS A 134 -1.30 12.16 24.59
C CYS A 134 -0.37 10.95 24.73
N ALA A 135 -0.27 10.12 23.69
CA ALA A 135 0.58 8.94 23.69
C ALA A 135 2.08 9.30 23.86
N LYS A 136 2.55 10.33 23.16
CA LYS A 136 3.94 10.80 23.20
C LYS A 136 4.33 11.34 24.58
N HIS A 137 3.42 12.02 25.27
CA HIS A 137 3.70 12.68 26.55
C HIS A 137 3.11 11.96 27.77
N GLY A 138 2.66 10.71 27.61
CA GLY A 138 2.23 9.86 28.73
C GLY A 138 0.89 10.22 29.36
N TYR A 139 0.01 10.94 28.65
CA TYR A 139 -1.34 11.26 29.11
C TYR A 139 -2.36 10.23 28.61
N PRO A 140 -3.30 9.77 29.46
CA PRO A 140 -4.41 8.95 28.99
C PRO A 140 -5.34 9.78 28.11
N TRP A 141 -5.68 9.27 26.93
CA TRP A 141 -6.68 9.91 26.08
C TRP A 141 -8.08 9.80 26.72
N PRO A 142 -8.78 10.91 27.02
CA PRO A 142 -10.04 10.88 27.75
C PRO A 142 -11.23 10.32 26.96
N ALA A 143 -11.03 9.99 25.67
CA ALA A 143 -12.05 9.42 24.79
C ALA A 143 -13.40 10.18 24.81
N PRO A 144 -13.41 11.51 24.61
CA PRO A 144 -14.65 12.27 24.56
C PRO A 144 -15.51 11.78 23.40
N ARG A 145 -16.82 11.99 23.51
CA ARG A 145 -17.72 11.80 22.36
C ARG A 145 -17.36 12.83 21.29
N VAL A 146 -17.38 12.41 20.03
CA VAL A 146 -16.96 13.24 18.90
C VAL A 146 -18.09 13.40 17.89
N LEU A 147 -18.30 14.63 17.43
CA LEU A 147 -19.22 14.98 16.35
C LEU A 147 -18.45 15.68 15.21
N ASP A 148 -18.63 15.21 13.98
CA ASP A 148 -17.96 15.78 12.79
C ASP A 148 -18.96 16.63 11.97
N THR A 149 -18.74 17.94 11.93
CA THR A 149 -19.62 18.87 11.20
C THR A 149 -19.58 18.63 9.69
N ALA A 150 -18.46 18.16 9.13
CA ALA A 150 -18.38 17.79 7.72
C ALA A 150 -19.20 16.54 7.40
N ALA A 151 -19.27 15.58 8.34
CA ALA A 151 -20.12 14.39 8.21
C ALA A 151 -21.61 14.72 8.29
N LEU A 152 -22.00 15.58 9.24
CA LEU A 152 -23.37 16.08 9.36
C LEU A 152 -23.79 16.87 8.10
N ALA A 153 -22.98 17.84 7.68
CA ALA A 153 -23.25 18.68 6.52
C ALA A 153 -23.40 17.87 5.22
N ARG A 154 -22.62 16.79 5.06
CA ARG A 154 -22.72 15.91 3.89
C ARG A 154 -24.10 15.29 3.72
N ARG A 155 -24.86 15.16 4.81
CA ARG A 155 -26.18 14.54 4.83
C ARG A 155 -27.32 15.53 4.96
N ALA A 156 -27.12 16.56 5.78
CA ALA A 156 -28.15 17.56 6.09
C ALA A 156 -28.37 18.55 4.94
N LEU A 157 -27.40 18.66 4.03
CA LEU A 157 -27.40 19.61 2.94
C LEU A 157 -27.21 18.89 1.59
N THR A 158 -27.84 19.41 0.55
CA THR A 158 -27.78 18.93 -0.84
C THR A 158 -26.62 19.57 -1.60
N ARG A 159 -26.40 19.16 -2.86
CA ARG A 159 -25.39 19.77 -3.75
C ARG A 159 -25.87 21.10 -4.35
N ASP A 160 -27.18 21.29 -4.44
CA ASP A 160 -27.77 22.53 -4.96
C ASP A 160 -27.68 23.67 -3.93
N GLU A 161 -27.64 23.32 -2.63
CA GLU A 161 -27.45 24.29 -1.55
C GLU A 161 -26.01 24.75 -1.40
N VAL A 162 -25.03 23.83 -1.45
CA VAL A 162 -23.61 24.19 -1.43
C VAL A 162 -22.76 23.28 -2.33
N PRO A 163 -21.75 23.85 -3.00
CA PRO A 163 -20.95 23.13 -3.99
C PRO A 163 -20.02 22.08 -3.37
N ASN A 164 -19.65 22.23 -2.09
CA ASN A 164 -18.77 21.33 -1.36
C ASN A 164 -18.99 21.46 0.16
N ARG A 165 -18.30 20.64 0.96
CA ARG A 165 -18.41 20.61 2.44
C ARG A 165 -17.18 21.17 3.14
N LYS A 166 -16.42 22.07 2.51
CA LYS A 166 -15.30 22.75 3.17
C LYS A 166 -15.82 23.74 4.19
N LEU A 167 -15.07 23.97 5.27
CA LEU A 167 -15.45 24.90 6.34
C LEU A 167 -15.82 26.28 5.79
N GLY A 168 -14.97 26.90 4.96
CA GLY A 168 -15.27 28.22 4.38
C GLY A 168 -16.55 28.27 3.54
N THR A 169 -16.90 27.19 2.83
CA THR A 169 -18.17 27.11 2.09
C THR A 169 -19.37 27.02 3.04
N LEU A 170 -19.27 26.23 4.10
CA LEU A 170 -20.33 26.10 5.09
C LEU A 170 -20.48 27.36 5.95
N ALA A 171 -19.37 27.98 6.36
CA ALA A 171 -19.34 29.22 7.12
C ALA A 171 -20.02 30.35 6.33
N HIS A 172 -19.76 30.44 5.02
CA HIS A 172 -20.48 31.37 4.16
C HIS A 172 -21.99 31.06 4.07
N PHE A 173 -22.35 29.79 3.84
CA PHE A 173 -23.74 29.35 3.71
C PHE A 173 -24.57 29.61 4.99
N PHE A 174 -24.01 29.30 6.15
CA PHE A 174 -24.64 29.53 7.45
C PHE A 174 -24.42 30.95 7.99
N ARG A 175 -23.81 31.85 7.20
CA ARG A 175 -23.58 33.26 7.54
C ARG A 175 -22.82 33.46 8.86
N SER A 176 -21.78 32.63 9.04
CA SER A 176 -20.86 32.70 10.17
C SER A 176 -20.31 34.11 10.37
N VAL A 177 -20.29 34.56 11.63
CA VAL A 177 -19.81 35.90 12.01
C VAL A 177 -18.30 36.00 11.76
N VAL A 178 -17.58 34.95 12.10
CA VAL A 178 -16.14 34.81 11.84
C VAL A 178 -15.97 33.97 10.57
N GLN A 179 -15.20 34.48 9.61
CA GLN A 179 -14.86 33.71 8.41
C GLN A 179 -13.55 32.95 8.64
N PRO A 180 -13.48 31.66 8.28
CA PRO A 180 -12.28 30.88 8.49
C PRO A 180 -11.14 31.40 7.63
N ASN A 181 -9.96 31.49 8.23
CA ASN A 181 -8.77 32.12 7.67
C ASN A 181 -7.50 31.33 7.98
N HIS A 182 -7.63 30.05 8.38
CA HIS A 182 -6.51 29.19 8.79
C HIS A 182 -5.80 29.69 10.06
N ARG A 183 -6.59 30.21 11.00
CA ARG A 183 -6.20 30.46 12.39
C ARG A 183 -7.11 29.64 13.27
N ALA A 184 -6.52 28.81 14.13
CA ALA A 184 -7.27 27.75 14.79
C ALA A 184 -8.46 28.28 15.61
N LEU A 185 -8.32 29.41 16.30
CA LEU A 185 -9.41 29.96 17.10
C LEU A 185 -10.53 30.57 16.23
N ASP A 186 -10.17 31.22 15.12
CA ASP A 186 -11.15 31.81 14.19
C ASP A 186 -11.91 30.71 13.45
N ASP A 187 -11.22 29.65 13.04
CA ASP A 187 -11.81 28.48 12.39
C ASP A 187 -12.69 27.67 13.36
N ALA A 188 -12.31 27.57 14.64
CA ALA A 188 -13.16 27.01 15.69
C ALA A 188 -14.45 27.84 15.90
N LYS A 189 -14.35 29.17 15.93
CA LYS A 189 -15.52 30.08 16.00
C LYS A 189 -16.41 29.94 14.78
N ALA A 190 -15.84 29.89 13.59
CA ALA A 190 -16.61 29.65 12.37
C ALA A 190 -17.32 28.29 12.40
N THR A 191 -16.65 27.28 12.98
CA THR A 191 -17.22 25.94 13.15
C THR A 191 -18.37 25.92 14.18
N VAL A 192 -18.37 26.80 15.20
CA VAL A 192 -19.52 26.98 16.12
C VAL A 192 -20.76 27.42 15.36
N ASP A 193 -20.65 28.44 14.51
CA ASP A 193 -21.79 28.93 13.71
C ASP A 193 -22.30 27.86 12.73
N VAL A 194 -21.37 27.13 12.10
CA VAL A 194 -21.71 25.98 11.25
C VAL A 194 -22.41 24.88 12.06
N LEU A 195 -21.96 24.58 13.28
CA LEU A 195 -22.59 23.60 14.15
C LEU A 195 -24.02 24.01 14.50
N HIS A 196 -24.24 25.28 14.89
CA HIS A 196 -25.57 25.80 15.19
C HIS A 196 -26.50 25.71 13.99
N GLY A 197 -26.05 26.14 12.81
CA GLY A 197 -26.84 26.04 11.58
C GLY A 197 -27.14 24.59 11.18
N LEU A 198 -26.21 23.66 11.42
CA LEU A 198 -26.46 22.24 11.22
C LEU A 198 -27.47 21.68 12.23
N ILE A 199 -27.41 22.07 13.51
CA ILE A 199 -28.39 21.65 14.52
C ILE A 199 -29.79 22.13 14.14
N GLU A 200 -29.95 23.37 13.69
CA GLU A 200 -31.21 23.87 13.17
C GLU A 200 -31.71 23.03 11.99
N ARG A 201 -30.83 22.72 11.03
CA ARG A 201 -31.17 21.88 9.87
C ARG A 201 -31.55 20.46 10.27
N LEU A 202 -30.89 19.88 11.27
CA LEU A 202 -31.17 18.54 11.80
C LEU A 202 -32.58 18.42 12.38
N GLY A 203 -33.16 19.52 12.90
CA GLY A 203 -34.55 19.56 13.34
C GLY A 203 -35.55 19.13 12.25
N SER A 204 -35.29 19.47 10.98
CA SER A 204 -36.13 19.03 9.84
C SER A 204 -36.08 17.51 9.58
N PHE A 205 -35.06 16.83 10.09
CA PHE A 205 -34.90 15.38 10.03
C PHE A 205 -35.36 14.67 11.30
N ARG A 206 -36.00 15.38 12.25
CA ARG A 206 -36.41 14.88 13.58
C ARG A 206 -35.23 14.37 14.42
N VAL A 207 -34.05 14.97 14.23
CA VAL A 207 -32.85 14.66 15.00
C VAL A 207 -32.74 15.69 16.13
N HIS A 208 -32.96 15.26 17.37
CA HIS A 208 -33.05 16.17 18.52
C HIS A 208 -32.08 15.81 19.65
N THR A 209 -31.57 14.59 19.67
CA THR A 209 -30.61 14.13 20.69
C THR A 209 -29.20 14.01 20.12
N LEU A 210 -28.21 13.99 21.00
CA LEU A 210 -26.83 13.68 20.62
C LEU A 210 -26.70 12.28 19.98
N GLY A 211 -27.45 11.30 20.48
CA GLY A 211 -27.51 9.95 19.91
C GLY A 211 -27.96 9.98 18.46
N ASP A 212 -29.08 10.63 18.19
CA ASP A 212 -29.63 10.79 16.84
C ASP A 212 -28.65 11.49 15.90
N ALA A 213 -27.95 12.53 16.36
CA ALA A 213 -27.00 13.27 15.55
C ALA A 213 -25.78 12.42 15.16
N ILE A 214 -25.28 11.62 16.09
CA ILE A 214 -24.17 10.67 15.83
C ILE A 214 -24.64 9.59 14.85
N GLU A 215 -25.83 9.03 15.01
CA GLU A 215 -26.39 8.04 14.08
C GLU A 215 -26.66 8.64 12.70
N PHE A 216 -27.21 9.84 12.66
CA PHE A 216 -27.43 10.59 11.44
C PHE A 216 -26.10 10.75 10.72
N ALA A 217 -25.06 11.32 11.33
CA ALA A 217 -23.73 11.46 10.72
C ALA A 217 -23.17 10.14 10.13
N LYS A 218 -23.50 9.00 10.75
CA LYS A 218 -23.05 7.66 10.34
C LYS A 218 -23.92 7.00 9.25
N ALA A 219 -25.15 7.43 8.99
CA ALA A 219 -26.05 6.54 8.25
C ALA A 219 -25.62 6.22 6.80
N ILE A 220 -25.85 4.98 6.41
CA ILE A 220 -25.53 4.37 5.11
C ILE A 220 -26.44 4.93 4.01
N THR A 221 -26.00 5.01 2.75
CA THR A 221 -26.89 5.41 1.64
C THR A 221 -28.09 4.44 1.55
N PRO A 222 -29.31 4.87 1.17
CA PRO A 222 -30.47 3.98 1.09
C PRO A 222 -30.22 2.72 0.24
N ALA A 223 -29.47 2.86 -0.86
CA ALA A 223 -29.06 1.76 -1.72
C ALA A 223 -28.18 0.73 -0.99
N GLN A 224 -27.18 1.17 -0.23
CA GLN A 224 -26.33 0.26 0.57
C GLN A 224 -27.10 -0.37 1.74
N ARG A 225 -28.02 0.36 2.37
CA ARG A 225 -28.86 -0.16 3.46
C ARG A 225 -29.77 -1.29 2.96
N ASN A 226 -30.41 -1.09 1.82
CA ASN A 226 -31.30 -2.09 1.21
C ASN A 226 -30.54 -3.36 0.79
N ARG A 227 -29.23 -3.26 0.55
CA ARG A 227 -28.36 -4.39 0.18
C ARG A 227 -27.61 -5.02 1.35
N ARG A 228 -27.83 -4.56 2.59
CA ARG A 228 -27.17 -5.12 3.79
C ARG A 228 -27.43 -6.62 3.96
N HIS A 229 -28.61 -7.09 3.55
CA HIS A 229 -28.99 -8.50 3.59
C HIS A 229 -28.05 -9.41 2.79
N LEU A 230 -27.28 -8.88 1.84
CA LEU A 230 -26.27 -9.64 1.11
C LEU A 230 -25.14 -10.16 2.00
N ALA A 231 -24.99 -9.61 3.21
CA ALA A 231 -24.01 -10.05 4.19
C ALA A 231 -24.56 -11.07 5.20
N ASP A 232 -25.84 -11.39 5.12
CA ASP A 232 -26.50 -12.30 6.06
C ASP A 232 -26.13 -13.76 5.74
N GLY A 233 -25.98 -14.58 6.78
CA GLY A 233 -25.63 -16.00 6.64
C GLY A 233 -24.19 -16.30 6.20
N LEU A 234 -23.35 -15.28 5.95
CA LEU A 234 -21.95 -15.49 5.54
C LEU A 234 -21.09 -16.01 6.71
N PRO A 235 -20.18 -16.96 6.46
CA PRO A 235 -19.40 -17.61 7.51
C PRO A 235 -18.31 -16.68 8.09
N HIS A 236 -17.96 -16.91 9.35
CA HIS A 236 -16.94 -16.18 10.10
C HIS A 236 -15.60 -16.92 10.11
N VAL A 237 -15.14 -17.30 8.93
CA VAL A 237 -13.90 -18.07 8.73
C VAL A 237 -13.04 -17.41 7.66
N PRO A 238 -11.75 -17.78 7.55
CA PRO A 238 -10.92 -17.36 6.44
C PRO A 238 -11.48 -17.82 5.10
N GLY A 239 -11.33 -16.99 4.08
CA GLY A 239 -11.61 -17.38 2.71
C GLY A 239 -11.88 -16.21 1.80
N ILE A 240 -12.63 -16.49 0.74
CA ILE A 240 -12.89 -15.55 -0.36
C ILE A 240 -14.38 -15.24 -0.43
N TYR A 241 -14.69 -14.03 -0.86
CA TYR A 241 -16.05 -13.61 -1.17
C TYR A 241 -16.13 -13.02 -2.58
N VAL A 242 -17.24 -13.31 -3.25
CA VAL A 242 -17.51 -12.87 -4.62
C VAL A 242 -18.84 -12.13 -4.67
N PHE A 243 -18.79 -10.83 -4.97
CA PHE A 243 -20.00 -10.08 -5.30
C PHE A 243 -20.41 -10.38 -6.73
N ARG A 244 -21.66 -10.77 -6.95
CA ARG A 244 -22.20 -11.11 -8.28
C ARG A 244 -23.34 -10.19 -8.70
N ALA A 245 -23.42 -9.94 -10.01
CA ALA A 245 -24.57 -9.26 -10.61
C ALA A 245 -25.72 -10.25 -10.88
N ALA A 246 -26.84 -9.73 -11.38
CA ALA A 246 -28.04 -10.52 -11.69
C ALA A 246 -27.83 -11.61 -12.75
N ASP A 247 -26.88 -11.42 -13.66
CA ASP A 247 -26.49 -12.39 -14.69
C ASP A 247 -25.38 -13.35 -14.23
N ASP A 248 -25.19 -13.48 -12.91
CA ASP A 248 -24.18 -14.31 -12.26
C ASP A 248 -22.72 -13.90 -12.50
N ARG A 249 -22.46 -12.81 -13.25
CA ARG A 249 -21.09 -12.35 -13.49
C ARG A 249 -20.43 -11.89 -12.18
N PRO A 250 -19.17 -12.26 -11.90
CA PRO A 250 -18.44 -11.73 -10.75
C PRO A 250 -18.08 -10.27 -10.98
N LEU A 251 -18.51 -9.41 -10.06
CA LEU A 251 -18.23 -7.97 -10.05
C LEU A 251 -16.94 -7.66 -9.29
N TYR A 252 -16.75 -8.34 -8.16
CA TYR A 252 -15.60 -8.18 -7.28
C TYR A 252 -15.30 -9.47 -6.54
N VAL A 253 -14.03 -9.82 -6.45
CA VAL A 253 -13.51 -10.91 -5.61
C VAL A 253 -12.62 -10.28 -4.55
N GLY A 254 -12.78 -10.70 -3.30
CA GLY A 254 -11.93 -10.28 -2.19
C GLY A 254 -11.60 -11.43 -1.24
N LYS A 255 -10.48 -11.33 -0.52
CA LYS A 255 -10.13 -12.24 0.58
C LYS A 255 -10.40 -11.65 1.98
N SER A 256 -10.52 -12.51 2.99
CA SER A 256 -10.48 -12.13 4.40
C SER A 256 -10.15 -13.29 5.33
N ASN A 257 -9.71 -12.99 6.56
CA ASN A 257 -9.64 -13.95 7.67
C ASN A 257 -11.00 -14.12 8.38
N ASP A 258 -11.96 -13.23 8.12
CA ASP A 258 -13.36 -13.35 8.53
C ASP A 258 -14.24 -12.77 7.42
N ILE A 259 -14.78 -13.64 6.56
CA ILE A 259 -15.58 -13.25 5.40
C ILE A 259 -16.80 -12.43 5.82
N GLY A 260 -17.59 -12.92 6.79
CA GLY A 260 -18.81 -12.25 7.23
C GLY A 260 -18.54 -10.84 7.77
N LYS A 261 -17.54 -10.67 8.65
CA LYS A 261 -17.14 -9.36 9.17
C LYS A 261 -16.66 -8.44 8.04
N ARG A 262 -15.88 -8.97 7.10
CA ARG A 262 -15.37 -8.19 5.97
C ARG A 262 -16.48 -7.75 5.03
N VAL A 263 -17.39 -8.64 4.65
CA VAL A 263 -18.51 -8.30 3.75
C VAL A 263 -19.45 -7.30 4.43
N ARG A 264 -19.77 -7.49 5.72
CA ARG A 264 -20.55 -6.50 6.49
C ARG A 264 -19.93 -5.11 6.48
N SER A 265 -18.59 -5.00 6.52
CA SER A 265 -17.91 -3.70 6.52
C SER A 265 -18.24 -2.84 5.29
N TYR A 266 -18.51 -3.43 4.13
CA TYR A 266 -18.90 -2.71 2.91
C TYR A 266 -20.24 -1.98 3.03
N PHE A 267 -21.12 -2.47 3.91
CA PHE A 267 -22.43 -1.90 4.15
C PHE A 267 -22.44 -0.93 5.34
N THR A 268 -21.27 -0.56 5.87
CA THR A 268 -21.16 0.41 6.97
C THR A 268 -20.72 1.78 6.47
N ALA A 269 -20.89 2.80 7.32
CA ALA A 269 -20.40 4.17 7.10
C ALA A 269 -18.89 4.26 6.82
N SER A 270 -18.14 3.22 7.18
CA SER A 270 -16.68 3.18 7.04
C SER A 270 -16.21 2.96 5.60
N GLU A 271 -17.08 2.49 4.70
CA GLU A 271 -16.74 2.30 3.28
C GLU A 271 -16.90 3.60 2.48
N LYS A 272 -15.79 4.28 2.25
CA LYS A 272 -15.74 5.60 1.59
C LYS A 272 -15.42 5.55 0.09
N ARG A 273 -15.12 4.38 -0.48
CA ARG A 273 -14.67 4.27 -1.88
C ARG A 273 -15.87 4.33 -2.85
N PRO A 274 -16.00 5.38 -3.69
CA PRO A 274 -17.18 5.54 -4.55
C PRO A 274 -17.39 4.37 -5.52
N ARG A 275 -16.28 3.83 -6.05
CA ARG A 275 -16.30 2.67 -6.96
C ARG A 275 -16.84 1.40 -6.30
N MET A 276 -16.68 1.24 -4.99
CA MET A 276 -17.26 0.11 -4.26
C MET A 276 -18.74 0.33 -3.99
N SER A 277 -19.18 1.55 -3.70
CA SER A 277 -20.62 1.87 -3.58
C SER A 277 -21.39 1.58 -4.87
N GLU A 278 -20.80 1.89 -6.03
CA GLU A 278 -21.34 1.53 -7.34
C GLU A 278 -21.48 0.01 -7.50
N MET A 279 -20.43 -0.76 -7.19
CA MET A 279 -20.45 -2.22 -7.20
C MET A 279 -21.54 -2.79 -6.28
N LEU A 280 -21.70 -2.26 -5.06
CA LEU A 280 -22.71 -2.71 -4.10
C LEU A 280 -24.12 -2.47 -4.62
N THR A 281 -24.32 -1.42 -5.42
CA THR A 281 -25.61 -1.11 -6.05
C THR A 281 -25.94 -2.12 -7.14
N ALA A 282 -24.93 -2.54 -7.91
CA ALA A 282 -25.06 -3.54 -8.98
C ALA A 282 -25.11 -4.99 -8.48
N ALA A 283 -24.59 -5.27 -7.28
CA ALA A 283 -24.55 -6.62 -6.72
C ALA A 283 -25.94 -7.08 -6.23
N VAL A 284 -26.25 -8.35 -6.50
CA VAL A 284 -27.49 -9.00 -6.04
C VAL A 284 -27.25 -10.23 -5.15
N ARG A 285 -26.02 -10.77 -5.16
CA ARG A 285 -25.61 -11.91 -4.34
C ARG A 285 -24.16 -11.75 -3.91
N VAL A 286 -23.84 -12.29 -2.73
CA VAL A 286 -22.46 -12.55 -2.30
C VAL A 286 -22.31 -14.04 -2.10
N GLU A 287 -21.28 -14.61 -2.72
CA GLU A 287 -20.86 -15.98 -2.43
C GLU A 287 -19.66 -15.95 -1.52
N ALA A 288 -19.60 -16.90 -0.58
CA ALA A 288 -18.43 -17.18 0.22
C ALA A 288 -17.87 -18.55 -0.15
N VAL A 289 -16.56 -18.65 -0.26
CA VAL A 289 -15.86 -19.93 -0.31
C VAL A 289 -14.88 -19.95 0.85
N GLU A 290 -15.12 -20.90 1.76
CA GLU A 290 -14.28 -21.11 2.92
C GLU A 290 -12.90 -21.64 2.50
N CYS A 291 -11.88 -21.19 3.21
CA CYS A 291 -10.51 -21.62 3.05
C CYS A 291 -9.97 -22.09 4.41
N ALA A 292 -9.05 -23.04 4.38
CA ALA A 292 -8.38 -23.56 5.56
C ALA A 292 -7.67 -22.44 6.35
N HIS A 293 -7.00 -21.53 5.65
CA HIS A 293 -6.23 -20.43 6.22
C HIS A 293 -5.94 -19.31 5.21
N GLU A 294 -5.23 -18.25 5.65
CA GLU A 294 -5.00 -17.03 4.87
C GLU A 294 -4.31 -17.29 3.52
N LEU A 295 -3.27 -18.13 3.46
CA LEU A 295 -2.56 -18.40 2.20
C LEU A 295 -3.49 -18.99 1.13
N GLU A 296 -4.38 -19.91 1.48
CA GLU A 296 -5.32 -20.47 0.53
C GLU A 296 -6.31 -19.40 0.04
N ALA A 297 -6.77 -18.52 0.93
CA ALA A 297 -7.61 -17.39 0.55
C ALA A 297 -6.90 -16.44 -0.43
N GLU A 298 -5.62 -16.13 -0.20
CA GLU A 298 -4.79 -15.34 -1.11
C GLU A 298 -4.66 -15.98 -2.50
N VAL A 299 -4.33 -17.27 -2.55
CA VAL A 299 -4.15 -17.97 -3.82
C VAL A 299 -5.48 -18.11 -4.58
N ARG A 300 -6.57 -18.48 -3.90
CA ARG A 300 -7.89 -18.59 -4.54
C ARG A 300 -8.40 -17.24 -5.05
N GLU A 301 -8.15 -16.14 -4.33
CA GLU A 301 -8.46 -14.78 -4.80
C GLU A 301 -7.70 -14.47 -6.10
N LEU A 302 -6.39 -14.71 -6.14
CA LEU A 302 -5.57 -14.49 -7.34
C LEU A 302 -6.10 -15.29 -8.54
N ARG A 303 -6.40 -16.59 -8.34
CA ARG A 303 -6.91 -17.47 -9.40
C ARG A 303 -8.27 -17.03 -9.92
N LEU A 304 -9.20 -16.64 -9.05
CA LEU A 304 -10.53 -16.16 -9.46
C LEU A 304 -10.47 -14.80 -10.17
N ILE A 305 -9.62 -13.88 -9.69
CA ILE A 305 -9.43 -12.59 -10.36
C ILE A 305 -8.84 -12.81 -11.76
N ALA A 306 -7.88 -13.70 -11.91
CA ALA A 306 -7.29 -14.04 -13.21
C ALA A 306 -8.30 -14.70 -14.15
N ALA A 307 -9.08 -15.66 -13.65
CA ALA A 307 -10.07 -16.40 -14.43
C ALA A 307 -11.23 -15.53 -14.92
N HIS A 308 -11.67 -14.57 -14.11
CA HIS A 308 -12.90 -13.81 -14.39
C HIS A 308 -12.69 -12.32 -14.69
N SER A 309 -11.50 -11.76 -14.42
CA SER A 309 -11.19 -10.34 -14.60
C SER A 309 -12.27 -9.37 -14.07
N PRO A 310 -12.77 -9.50 -12.82
CA PRO A 310 -13.96 -8.78 -12.35
C PRO A 310 -13.80 -7.25 -12.46
N PRO A 311 -14.79 -6.49 -12.95
CA PRO A 311 -14.65 -5.07 -13.27
C PRO A 311 -14.15 -4.20 -12.12
N TYR A 312 -14.48 -4.54 -10.87
CA TYR A 312 -14.11 -3.75 -9.69
C TYR A 312 -12.77 -4.15 -9.06
N ASN A 313 -12.18 -5.30 -9.41
CA ASN A 313 -10.78 -5.60 -9.08
C ASN A 313 -9.83 -4.73 -9.93
N ARG A 314 -8.72 -4.25 -9.34
CA ARG A 314 -7.72 -3.44 -10.06
C ARG A 314 -6.42 -4.18 -10.32
N ARG A 315 -5.97 -4.95 -9.34
CA ARG A 315 -4.72 -5.73 -9.39
C ARG A 315 -5.00 -7.16 -9.82
N SER A 316 -3.97 -7.86 -10.29
CA SER A 316 -3.98 -9.30 -10.56
C SER A 316 -4.98 -9.79 -11.62
N LYS A 317 -5.63 -8.87 -12.35
CA LYS A 317 -6.58 -9.19 -13.44
C LYS A 317 -5.97 -9.95 -14.59
N TYR A 318 -4.71 -9.65 -14.89
CA TYR A 318 -4.02 -10.15 -16.07
C TYR A 318 -2.61 -10.63 -15.70
N PRO A 319 -2.49 -11.70 -14.89
CA PRO A 319 -1.19 -12.22 -14.48
C PRO A 319 -0.35 -12.72 -15.68
N GLU A 320 -0.98 -13.02 -16.81
CA GLU A 320 -0.34 -13.38 -18.07
C GLU A 320 0.29 -12.19 -18.81
N ARG A 321 -0.09 -10.95 -18.47
CA ARG A 321 0.47 -9.72 -19.08
C ARG A 321 1.83 -9.36 -18.50
N VAL A 322 2.70 -10.34 -18.39
CA VAL A 322 4.11 -10.17 -18.06
C VAL A 322 4.94 -10.15 -19.34
N VAL A 323 6.15 -9.59 -19.23
CA VAL A 323 7.15 -9.67 -20.29
C VAL A 323 8.40 -10.34 -19.78
N TRP A 324 9.17 -10.90 -20.69
CA TRP A 324 10.41 -11.61 -20.43
C TRP A 324 11.51 -11.02 -21.29
N LEU A 325 12.73 -11.03 -20.75
CA LEU A 325 13.93 -10.70 -21.49
C LEU A 325 14.57 -12.00 -21.94
N LYS A 326 14.45 -12.31 -23.24
CA LYS A 326 14.97 -13.52 -23.86
C LYS A 326 16.35 -13.25 -24.48
N LEU A 327 17.31 -14.11 -24.19
CA LEU A 327 18.52 -14.23 -24.98
C LEU A 327 18.22 -15.11 -26.21
N THR A 328 18.33 -14.56 -27.41
CA THR A 328 17.94 -15.26 -28.64
C THR A 328 18.83 -16.47 -28.94
N ASP A 329 18.25 -17.47 -29.59
CA ASP A 329 18.97 -18.65 -30.09
C ASP A 329 19.39 -18.42 -31.56
N GLU A 330 20.30 -17.48 -31.75
CA GLU A 330 20.96 -17.23 -33.04
C GLU A 330 22.47 -17.33 -32.84
N VAL A 331 23.24 -17.43 -33.95
CA VAL A 331 24.71 -17.60 -33.90
C VAL A 331 25.40 -16.53 -33.04
N PHE A 332 24.90 -15.30 -33.08
CA PHE A 332 25.32 -14.21 -32.20
C PHE A 332 24.13 -13.73 -31.36
N PRO A 333 23.87 -14.32 -30.18
CA PRO A 333 22.72 -14.01 -29.35
C PRO A 333 22.59 -12.52 -28.99
N ARG A 334 21.35 -12.06 -28.88
CA ARG A 334 20.99 -10.71 -28.41
C ARG A 334 19.82 -10.78 -27.43
N LEU A 335 19.58 -9.69 -26.71
CA LEU A 335 18.41 -9.61 -25.84
C LEU A 335 17.18 -9.15 -26.63
N SER A 336 16.04 -9.78 -26.37
CA SER A 336 14.75 -9.46 -26.97
C SER A 336 13.66 -9.49 -25.90
N VAL A 337 12.81 -8.47 -25.87
CA VAL A 337 11.66 -8.44 -24.97
C VAL A 337 10.50 -9.19 -25.60
N VAL A 338 10.06 -10.28 -24.97
CA VAL A 338 9.00 -11.17 -25.47
C VAL A 338 7.85 -11.24 -24.46
N ARG A 339 6.62 -11.50 -24.94
CA ARG A 339 5.42 -11.65 -24.08
C ARG A 339 5.14 -13.10 -23.65
N ARG A 340 5.77 -14.07 -24.30
CA ARG A 340 5.59 -15.50 -23.99
C ARG A 340 6.93 -16.11 -23.63
N PHE A 341 6.92 -16.98 -22.64
CA PHE A 341 8.06 -17.82 -22.32
C PHE A 341 8.20 -18.90 -23.42
N GLY A 342 9.37 -19.01 -24.04
CA GLY A 342 9.64 -20.01 -25.08
C GLY A 342 10.00 -21.38 -24.49
N THR A 343 9.67 -22.46 -25.21
CA THR A 343 10.12 -23.84 -24.90
C THR A 343 11.39 -24.24 -25.64
N ASP A 344 12.06 -23.27 -26.27
CA ASP A 344 13.19 -23.46 -27.17
C ASP A 344 14.55 -23.56 -26.46
N GLY A 345 14.55 -23.79 -25.14
CA GLY A 345 15.77 -23.88 -24.33
C GLY A 345 16.53 -22.55 -24.15
N ALA A 346 16.03 -21.45 -24.72
CA ALA A 346 16.64 -20.15 -24.60
C ALA A 346 16.59 -19.62 -23.16
N THR A 347 17.62 -18.88 -22.76
CA THR A 347 17.65 -18.23 -21.44
C THR A 347 16.69 -17.04 -21.41
N HIS A 348 15.84 -17.00 -20.40
CA HIS A 348 14.90 -15.91 -20.16
C HIS A 348 15.14 -15.32 -18.77
N LEU A 349 14.94 -14.02 -18.62
CA LEU A 349 14.91 -13.29 -17.35
C LEU A 349 13.54 -12.63 -17.18
N GLY A 350 13.00 -12.62 -15.96
CA GLY A 350 11.66 -12.11 -15.65
C GLY A 350 10.96 -12.92 -14.56
N PRO A 351 9.62 -12.83 -14.45
CA PRO A 351 8.73 -11.99 -15.25
C PRO A 351 8.83 -10.50 -14.87
N PHE A 352 8.66 -9.60 -15.84
CA PHE A 352 8.54 -8.16 -15.62
C PHE A 352 7.09 -7.70 -15.76
N SER A 353 6.68 -6.75 -14.93
CA SER A 353 5.33 -6.15 -14.98
C SER A 353 5.12 -5.18 -16.14
N SER A 354 6.21 -4.71 -16.76
CA SER A 354 6.13 -3.79 -17.90
C SER A 354 7.33 -3.94 -18.84
N ARG A 355 7.12 -3.61 -20.11
CA ARG A 355 8.19 -3.52 -21.12
C ARG A 355 9.28 -2.53 -20.71
N ARG A 356 8.90 -1.38 -20.13
CA ARG A 356 9.85 -0.37 -19.66
C ARG A 356 10.82 -0.93 -18.61
N THR A 357 10.34 -1.72 -17.66
CA THR A 357 11.20 -2.34 -16.63
C THR A 357 12.13 -3.40 -17.24
N ALA A 358 11.64 -4.18 -18.20
CA ALA A 358 12.48 -5.14 -18.92
C ALA A 358 13.58 -4.45 -19.75
N GLU A 359 13.28 -3.32 -20.38
CA GLU A 359 14.25 -2.51 -21.13
C GLU A 359 15.29 -1.86 -20.21
N LEU A 360 14.91 -1.43 -19.01
CA LEU A 360 15.87 -0.97 -18.00
C LEU A 360 16.82 -2.09 -17.57
N ALA A 361 16.31 -3.30 -17.32
CA ALA A 361 17.15 -4.45 -17.00
C ALA A 361 18.07 -4.83 -18.17
N ALA A 362 17.57 -4.80 -19.41
CA ALA A 362 18.38 -5.03 -20.61
C ALA A 362 19.51 -4.00 -20.75
N ALA A 363 19.21 -2.72 -20.50
CA ALA A 363 20.21 -1.65 -20.50
C ALA A 363 21.29 -1.87 -19.43
N ALA A 364 20.91 -2.36 -18.25
CA ALA A 364 21.87 -2.73 -17.20
C ALA A 364 22.85 -3.80 -17.70
N VAL A 365 22.33 -4.83 -18.39
CA VAL A 365 23.15 -5.90 -18.98
C VAL A 365 24.08 -5.32 -20.06
N TYR A 366 23.59 -4.44 -20.94
CA TYR A 366 24.43 -3.78 -21.95
C TYR A 366 25.49 -2.83 -21.39
N ASP A 367 25.33 -2.37 -20.16
CA ASP A 367 26.37 -1.58 -19.47
C ASP A 367 27.47 -2.48 -18.89
N ALA A 368 27.20 -3.78 -18.70
CA ALA A 368 28.11 -4.76 -18.11
C ALA A 368 28.81 -5.66 -19.13
N VAL A 369 28.11 -6.07 -20.19
CA VAL A 369 28.58 -7.07 -21.15
C VAL A 369 28.43 -6.56 -22.59
N PRO A 370 29.34 -6.93 -23.51
CA PRO A 370 29.35 -6.41 -24.88
C PRO A 370 28.36 -7.16 -25.79
N LEU A 371 27.12 -7.37 -25.31
CA LEU A 371 26.04 -7.96 -26.09
C LEU A 371 25.60 -6.99 -27.18
N ARG A 372 25.47 -7.51 -28.40
CA ARG A 372 24.98 -6.74 -29.54
C ARG A 372 23.54 -6.26 -29.29
N GLN A 373 23.24 -5.08 -29.81
CA GLN A 373 21.91 -4.46 -29.72
C GLN A 373 21.21 -4.33 -31.09
N CYS A 374 21.90 -4.71 -32.17
CA CYS A 374 21.34 -4.66 -33.52
C CYS A 374 20.29 -5.76 -33.76
N ASN A 375 19.23 -5.42 -34.48
CA ASN A 375 18.06 -6.29 -34.66
C ASN A 375 18.08 -7.17 -35.92
N HIS A 376 18.97 -6.89 -36.88
CA HIS A 376 19.09 -7.68 -38.12
C HIS A 376 19.80 -9.02 -37.84
N LYS A 377 19.46 -10.09 -38.56
CA LYS A 377 20.17 -11.37 -38.41
C LYS A 377 21.59 -11.26 -38.96
N LEU A 378 22.57 -11.77 -38.23
CA LEU A 378 23.97 -11.80 -38.67
C LEU A 378 24.29 -13.12 -39.36
N SER A 379 24.97 -13.03 -40.50
CA SER A 379 25.42 -14.17 -41.29
C SER A 379 26.87 -14.48 -40.98
N LEU A 380 27.22 -15.77 -40.92
CA LEU A 380 28.62 -16.22 -40.83
C LEU A 380 29.39 -16.06 -42.15
N ARG A 381 28.69 -15.78 -43.25
CA ARG A 381 29.29 -15.67 -44.59
C ARG A 381 29.33 -14.24 -45.12
N THR A 382 28.37 -13.42 -44.70
CA THR A 382 28.18 -12.07 -45.24
C THR A 382 28.51 -11.04 -44.17
N ARG A 383 29.51 -10.20 -44.43
CA ARG A 383 29.90 -9.09 -43.56
C ARG A 383 28.93 -7.92 -43.78
N THR A 384 28.64 -7.19 -42.70
CA THR A 384 27.87 -5.94 -42.70
C THR A 384 28.68 -4.90 -41.94
N PRO A 385 28.73 -3.63 -42.40
CA PRO A 385 29.50 -2.58 -41.74
C PRO A 385 29.20 -2.45 -40.25
N ALA A 386 30.24 -2.16 -39.47
CA ALA A 386 30.16 -1.91 -38.04
C ALA A 386 29.23 -0.73 -37.74
N CYS A 387 28.53 -0.83 -36.62
CA CYS A 387 27.67 0.25 -36.13
C CYS A 387 28.42 1.13 -35.12
N ALA A 388 27.85 2.29 -34.78
CA ALA A 388 28.42 3.20 -33.78
C ALA A 388 28.72 2.53 -32.43
N LEU A 389 27.97 1.50 -32.02
CA LEU A 389 28.29 0.77 -30.78
C LEU A 389 29.58 -0.03 -30.86
N ALA A 390 29.96 -0.52 -32.05
CA ALA A 390 31.24 -1.18 -32.26
C ALA A 390 32.39 -0.17 -32.25
N GLU A 391 32.23 0.98 -32.91
CA GLU A 391 33.21 2.09 -32.87
C GLU A 391 33.45 2.61 -31.44
N LEU A 392 32.41 2.59 -30.61
CA LEU A 392 32.48 2.95 -29.19
C LEU A 392 32.99 1.82 -28.28
N GLY A 393 33.38 0.66 -28.84
CA GLY A 393 33.87 -0.50 -28.08
C GLY A 393 32.81 -1.22 -27.22
N ARG A 394 31.51 -0.93 -27.43
CA ARG A 394 30.38 -1.56 -26.72
C ARG A 394 29.87 -2.84 -27.38
N CYS A 395 30.36 -3.15 -28.57
CA CYS A 395 30.00 -4.34 -29.34
C CYS A 395 31.28 -4.87 -30.03
N PRO A 396 31.59 -6.17 -29.99
CA PRO A 396 32.81 -6.73 -30.58
C PRO A 396 32.68 -6.97 -32.09
N ALA A 397 31.87 -6.16 -32.78
CA ALA A 397 31.62 -6.19 -34.22
C ALA A 397 31.45 -7.61 -34.85
N PRO A 398 30.55 -8.48 -34.35
CA PRO A 398 30.30 -9.78 -34.98
C PRO A 398 29.78 -9.66 -36.42
N CYS A 399 29.20 -8.51 -36.78
CA CYS A 399 28.77 -8.19 -38.14
C CYS A 399 29.91 -8.08 -39.16
N GLU A 400 31.10 -7.72 -38.69
CA GLU A 400 32.32 -7.67 -39.49
C GLU A 400 33.19 -8.92 -39.29
N HIS A 401 32.69 -9.94 -38.57
CA HIS A 401 33.44 -11.15 -38.24
C HIS A 401 34.74 -10.89 -37.46
N GLU A 402 34.82 -9.79 -36.71
CA GLU A 402 35.97 -9.49 -35.83
C GLU A 402 36.02 -10.39 -34.59
N ILE A 403 34.93 -11.09 -34.30
CA ILE A 403 34.83 -12.06 -33.21
C ILE A 403 34.20 -13.35 -33.70
N SER A 404 34.74 -14.48 -33.24
CA SER A 404 34.16 -15.80 -33.51
C SER A 404 32.86 -15.99 -32.71
N PRO A 405 31.91 -16.85 -33.17
CA PRO A 405 30.71 -17.17 -32.40
C PRO A 405 31.01 -17.72 -30.99
N GLN A 406 32.06 -18.53 -30.87
CA GLN A 406 32.49 -19.13 -29.60
C GLN A 406 33.00 -18.06 -28.65
N GLU A 407 33.86 -17.15 -29.13
CA GLU A 407 34.37 -16.06 -28.31
C GLU A 407 33.25 -15.05 -27.94
N TYR A 408 32.34 -14.78 -28.87
CA TYR A 408 31.17 -13.95 -28.60
C TYR A 408 30.27 -14.57 -27.51
N ASP A 409 30.03 -15.88 -27.57
CA ASP A 409 29.27 -16.56 -26.53
C ASP A 409 29.96 -16.42 -25.17
N LEU A 410 31.26 -16.73 -25.09
CA LEU A 410 32.04 -16.62 -23.85
C LEU A 410 32.05 -15.19 -23.26
N ARG A 411 32.24 -14.17 -24.10
CA ARG A 411 32.41 -12.78 -23.65
C ARG A 411 31.11 -12.02 -23.43
N ALA A 412 30.05 -12.37 -24.15
CA ALA A 412 28.81 -11.58 -24.17
C ALA A 412 27.59 -12.39 -23.67
N ALA A 413 27.34 -13.57 -24.23
CA ALA A 413 26.11 -14.32 -23.96
C ALA A 413 26.18 -15.15 -22.66
N ALA A 414 27.28 -15.87 -22.42
CA ALA A 414 27.48 -16.71 -21.26
C ALA A 414 27.40 -15.94 -19.92
N PRO A 415 27.94 -14.71 -19.77
CA PRO A 415 27.75 -13.93 -18.55
C PRO A 415 26.28 -13.67 -18.22
N PHE A 416 25.43 -13.40 -19.21
CA PHE A 416 23.99 -13.22 -18.99
C PHE A 416 23.30 -14.54 -18.57
N ARG A 417 23.69 -15.68 -19.17
CA ARG A 417 23.18 -17.00 -18.76
C ARG A 417 23.54 -17.30 -17.31
N THR A 418 24.83 -17.15 -16.97
CA THR A 418 25.35 -17.38 -15.62
C THR A 418 24.69 -16.46 -14.59
N ALA A 419 24.51 -15.17 -14.90
CA ALA A 419 23.83 -14.25 -14.00
C ALA A 419 22.39 -14.68 -13.72
N THR A 420 21.67 -15.13 -14.75
CA THR A 420 20.26 -15.51 -14.65
C THR A 420 20.04 -16.73 -13.76
N SER A 421 20.81 -17.81 -13.95
CA SER A 421 20.62 -19.08 -13.25
C SER A 421 21.59 -19.34 -12.08
N GLY A 422 22.59 -18.49 -11.89
CA GLY A 422 23.69 -18.73 -10.97
C GLY A 422 24.27 -17.43 -10.42
N ASP A 423 25.53 -17.14 -10.74
CA ASP A 423 26.27 -16.01 -10.18
C ASP A 423 26.18 -14.73 -11.01
N PRO A 424 25.44 -13.70 -10.54
CA PRO A 424 25.39 -12.41 -11.23
C PRO A 424 26.55 -11.48 -10.86
N GLY A 425 27.44 -11.86 -9.93
CA GLY A 425 28.52 -11.04 -9.40
C GLY A 425 29.29 -10.24 -10.46
N PRO A 426 29.89 -10.90 -11.46
CA PRO A 426 30.65 -10.20 -12.50
C PRO A 426 29.84 -9.14 -13.26
N VAL A 427 28.55 -9.41 -13.52
CA VAL A 427 27.66 -8.45 -14.21
C VAL A 427 27.31 -7.28 -13.28
N ILE A 428 27.03 -7.54 -12.02
CA ILE A 428 26.66 -6.51 -11.04
C ILE A 428 27.87 -5.62 -10.70
N GLU A 429 29.04 -6.20 -10.50
CA GLU A 429 30.29 -5.49 -10.21
C GLU A 429 30.69 -4.55 -11.35
N ALA A 430 30.52 -4.97 -12.62
CA ALA A 430 30.75 -4.10 -13.77
C ALA A 430 29.82 -2.88 -13.79
N ILE A 431 28.55 -3.05 -13.41
CA ILE A 431 27.57 -1.95 -13.32
C ILE A 431 27.91 -1.01 -12.17
N LEU A 432 28.29 -1.54 -11.00
CA LEU A 432 28.72 -0.75 -9.85
C LEU A 432 29.97 0.08 -10.17
N ALA A 433 30.99 -0.52 -10.77
CA ALA A 433 32.20 0.19 -11.19
C ALA A 433 31.88 1.34 -12.18
N ARG A 434 30.85 1.17 -13.01
CA ARG A 434 30.36 2.24 -13.89
C ARG A 434 29.69 3.37 -13.12
N ILE A 435 28.88 3.07 -12.10
CA ILE A 435 28.28 4.05 -11.21
C ILE A 435 29.37 4.84 -10.48
N ASP A 436 30.40 4.15 -9.98
CA ASP A 436 31.53 4.77 -9.29
C ASP A 436 32.29 5.72 -10.22
N THR A 437 32.65 5.26 -11.42
CA THR A 437 33.34 6.10 -12.43
C THR A 437 32.54 7.35 -12.79
N LEU A 438 31.21 7.25 -12.89
CA LEU A 438 30.35 8.41 -13.17
C LEU A 438 30.27 9.35 -11.97
N SER A 439 30.23 8.80 -10.76
CA SER A 439 30.19 9.56 -9.50
C SER A 439 31.50 10.32 -9.28
N ASP A 440 32.64 9.68 -9.52
CA ASP A 440 33.98 10.30 -9.46
C ASP A 440 34.12 11.47 -10.44
N LYS A 441 33.47 11.35 -11.60
CA LYS A 441 33.39 12.40 -12.63
C LYS A 441 32.28 13.42 -12.36
N GLN A 442 31.59 13.35 -11.22
CA GLN A 442 30.48 14.22 -10.81
C GLN A 442 29.29 14.21 -11.79
N ARG A 443 29.10 13.12 -12.55
CA ARG A 443 27.99 12.92 -13.50
C ARG A 443 26.81 12.21 -12.81
N TYR A 444 26.24 12.87 -11.81
CA TYR A 444 25.28 12.25 -10.88
C TYR A 444 23.96 11.81 -11.53
N GLU A 445 23.45 12.53 -12.53
CA GLU A 445 22.21 12.17 -13.24
C GLU A 445 22.37 10.86 -14.03
N GLU A 446 23.53 10.67 -14.65
CA GLU A 446 23.84 9.44 -15.36
C GLU A 446 24.08 8.29 -14.41
N ALA A 447 24.77 8.54 -13.29
CA ALA A 447 24.92 7.55 -12.22
C ALA A 447 23.55 7.09 -11.68
N ALA A 448 22.60 8.03 -11.48
CA ALA A 448 21.24 7.70 -11.07
C ALA A 448 20.47 6.87 -12.13
N THR A 449 20.71 7.15 -13.42
CA THR A 449 20.16 6.35 -14.52
C THR A 449 20.70 4.92 -14.49
N VAL A 450 22.01 4.73 -14.34
CA VAL A 450 22.64 3.40 -14.24
C VAL A 450 22.17 2.67 -12.98
N ARG A 451 22.02 3.37 -11.85
CA ARG A 451 21.44 2.80 -10.62
C ARG A 451 20.00 2.31 -10.83
N SER A 452 19.18 3.05 -11.56
CA SER A 452 17.81 2.63 -11.88
C SER A 452 17.77 1.36 -12.74
N ARG A 453 18.72 1.22 -13.67
CA ARG A 453 18.93 0.00 -14.47
C ARG A 453 19.36 -1.18 -13.57
N LEU A 454 20.32 -0.95 -12.67
CA LEU A 454 20.79 -1.93 -11.69
C LEU A 454 19.64 -2.47 -10.83
N ILE A 455 18.79 -1.58 -10.29
CA ILE A 455 17.62 -1.96 -9.47
C ILE A 455 16.68 -2.88 -10.27
N ALA A 456 16.39 -2.53 -11.53
CA ALA A 456 15.52 -3.34 -12.39
C ALA A 456 16.10 -4.74 -12.65
N LEU A 457 17.41 -4.83 -12.90
CA LEU A 457 18.10 -6.11 -13.11
C LEU A 457 18.15 -6.96 -11.82
N LEU A 458 18.58 -6.38 -10.69
CA LEU A 458 18.67 -7.10 -9.41
C LEU A 458 17.32 -7.65 -8.95
N ARG A 459 16.25 -6.84 -9.04
CA ARG A 459 14.88 -7.31 -8.75
C ARG A 459 14.53 -8.54 -9.58
N ALA A 460 14.80 -8.51 -10.88
CA ALA A 460 14.46 -9.60 -11.77
C ALA A 460 15.29 -10.86 -11.49
N LEU A 461 16.59 -10.73 -11.22
CA LEU A 461 17.48 -11.84 -10.92
C LEU A 461 17.12 -12.53 -9.60
N ILE A 462 16.94 -11.74 -8.52
CA ILE A 462 16.53 -12.26 -7.21
C ILE A 462 15.18 -12.96 -7.33
N ARG A 463 14.21 -12.31 -7.96
CA ARG A 463 12.88 -12.87 -8.19
C ARG A 463 12.94 -14.18 -8.96
N MET A 464 13.63 -14.19 -10.10
CA MET A 464 13.74 -15.36 -10.99
C MET A 464 14.33 -16.57 -10.26
N GLN A 465 15.48 -16.40 -9.60
CA GLN A 465 16.16 -17.51 -8.93
C GLN A 465 15.33 -18.09 -7.78
N ARG A 466 14.59 -17.24 -7.05
CA ARG A 466 13.68 -17.71 -5.99
C ARG A 466 12.47 -18.48 -6.52
N LEU A 467 11.85 -17.99 -7.59
CA LEU A 467 10.73 -18.66 -8.25
C LEU A 467 11.15 -20.04 -8.75
N ASP A 468 12.27 -20.08 -9.48
CA ASP A 468 12.83 -21.29 -10.05
C ASP A 468 13.24 -22.34 -8.99
N ALA A 469 13.80 -21.92 -7.85
CA ALA A 469 14.13 -22.82 -6.74
C ALA A 469 12.91 -23.60 -6.20
N LEU A 470 11.74 -22.96 -6.15
CA LEU A 470 10.51 -23.59 -5.66
C LEU A 470 9.81 -24.42 -6.75
N THR A 471 9.79 -23.96 -8.00
CA THR A 471 9.02 -24.62 -9.07
C THR A 471 9.66 -25.89 -9.63
N ARG A 472 10.97 -26.06 -9.43
CA ARG A 472 11.67 -27.31 -9.75
C ARG A 472 11.28 -28.47 -8.83
N LEU A 473 10.75 -28.20 -7.63
CA LEU A 473 10.35 -29.24 -6.70
C LEU A 473 9.01 -29.86 -7.13
N PRO A 474 8.95 -31.18 -7.36
CA PRO A 474 7.69 -31.87 -7.59
C PRO A 474 6.68 -31.66 -6.46
N GLU A 475 7.14 -31.74 -5.21
CA GLU A 475 6.29 -31.52 -4.05
C GLU A 475 7.07 -30.99 -2.84
N ILE A 476 6.45 -30.08 -2.11
CA ILE A 476 6.86 -29.63 -0.78
C ILE A 476 5.63 -29.54 0.11
N VAL A 477 5.72 -30.13 1.30
CA VAL A 477 4.72 -30.06 2.35
C VAL A 477 5.30 -29.26 3.50
N ALA A 478 4.59 -28.21 3.89
CA ALA A 478 5.00 -27.35 4.97
C ALA A 478 3.83 -27.10 5.92
N ALA A 479 4.16 -26.84 7.17
CA ALA A 479 3.19 -26.59 8.23
C ALA A 479 3.62 -25.40 9.08
N ARG A 480 2.64 -24.63 9.56
CA ARG A 480 2.85 -23.46 10.41
C ARG A 480 1.89 -23.52 11.58
N ARG A 481 2.34 -23.13 12.77
CA ARG A 481 1.44 -23.07 13.93
C ARG A 481 0.46 -21.92 13.77
N ASP A 482 -0.82 -22.21 14.02
CA ASP A 482 -1.86 -21.20 14.15
C ASP A 482 -1.88 -20.64 15.58
N ASP A 483 -2.30 -19.38 15.74
CA ASP A 483 -2.43 -18.69 17.02
C ASP A 483 -3.41 -19.40 17.96
N LYS A 484 -4.37 -20.16 17.41
CA LYS A 484 -5.35 -20.96 18.17
C LYS A 484 -4.80 -22.32 18.63
N GLY A 485 -3.53 -22.62 18.34
CA GLY A 485 -2.84 -23.84 18.78
C GLY A 485 -2.94 -25.03 17.81
N GLY A 486 -3.53 -24.83 16.63
CA GLY A 486 -3.56 -25.81 15.52
C GLY A 486 -2.37 -25.68 14.57
N TRP A 487 -2.47 -26.34 13.41
CA TRP A 487 -1.47 -26.24 12.34
C TRP A 487 -2.12 -25.93 11.00
N GLU A 488 -1.67 -24.87 10.34
CA GLU A 488 -1.89 -24.67 8.91
C GLU A 488 -0.96 -25.61 8.14
N ILE A 489 -1.49 -26.33 7.15
CA ILE A 489 -0.77 -27.30 6.34
C ILE A 489 -0.97 -26.94 4.87
N VAL A 490 0.13 -26.89 4.12
CA VAL A 490 0.13 -26.60 2.69
C VAL A 490 0.83 -27.70 1.92
N VAL A 491 0.21 -28.13 0.82
CA VAL A 491 0.83 -29.03 -0.17
C VAL A 491 1.07 -28.19 -1.42
N ILE A 492 2.33 -28.06 -1.80
CA ILE A 492 2.75 -27.24 -2.94
C ILE A 492 3.41 -28.17 -3.95
N ARG A 493 3.03 -28.04 -5.22
CA ARG A 493 3.60 -28.82 -6.32
C ARG A 493 4.03 -27.90 -7.44
N HIS A 494 5.29 -27.97 -7.86
CA HIS A 494 5.85 -27.09 -8.90
C HIS A 494 5.56 -25.59 -8.66
N GLY A 495 5.66 -25.15 -7.40
CA GLY A 495 5.36 -23.78 -6.94
C GLY A 495 3.90 -23.33 -7.03
N ARG A 496 2.97 -24.25 -7.28
CA ARG A 496 1.52 -24.03 -7.19
C ARG A 496 0.98 -24.57 -5.86
N LEU A 497 0.05 -23.86 -5.24
CA LEU A 497 -0.66 -24.39 -4.07
C LEU A 497 -1.62 -25.50 -4.54
N ALA A 498 -1.28 -26.75 -4.28
CA ALA A 498 -2.06 -27.92 -4.69
C ALA A 498 -3.17 -28.26 -3.70
N ALA A 499 -2.93 -28.03 -2.41
CA ALA A 499 -3.94 -28.15 -1.36
C ALA A 499 -3.56 -27.37 -0.09
N ALA A 500 -4.55 -27.13 0.75
CA ALA A 500 -4.42 -26.50 2.06
C ALA A 500 -5.38 -27.15 3.06
N ALA A 501 -4.96 -27.26 4.32
CA ALA A 501 -5.78 -27.77 5.41
C ALA A 501 -5.35 -27.17 6.75
N THR A 502 -6.21 -27.29 7.76
CA THR A 502 -5.90 -26.89 9.13
C THR A 502 -6.11 -28.06 10.06
N SER A 503 -5.07 -28.44 10.80
CA SER A 503 -5.16 -29.43 11.88
C SER A 503 -5.66 -28.77 13.15
N PRO A 504 -6.64 -29.37 13.86
CA PRO A 504 -7.11 -28.85 15.13
C PRO A 504 -6.02 -28.76 16.21
N PRO A 505 -6.22 -27.90 17.23
CA PRO A 505 -5.35 -27.87 18.39
C PRO A 505 -5.34 -29.19 19.16
N ARG A 506 -4.20 -29.54 19.75
CA ARG A 506 -4.00 -30.78 20.54
C ARG A 506 -4.11 -32.09 19.76
N GLU A 507 -4.30 -32.02 18.44
CA GLU A 507 -4.21 -33.16 17.55
C GLU A 507 -2.85 -33.17 16.84
N HIS A 508 -2.33 -34.37 16.60
CA HIS A 508 -1.11 -34.51 15.79
C HIS A 508 -1.45 -34.13 14.34
N PRO A 509 -0.67 -33.26 13.65
CA PRO A 509 -1.04 -32.76 12.33
C PRO A 509 -0.95 -33.79 11.19
N ARG A 510 -0.34 -34.95 11.45
CA ARG A 510 -0.05 -35.98 10.43
C ARG A 510 -1.29 -36.57 9.75
N PRO A 511 -2.36 -36.98 10.46
CA PRO A 511 -3.55 -37.51 9.79
C PRO A 511 -4.22 -36.48 8.87
N THR A 512 -4.29 -35.21 9.28
CA THR A 512 -4.79 -34.12 8.44
C THR A 512 -3.92 -33.92 7.20
N LEU A 513 -2.59 -33.99 7.35
CA LEU A 513 -1.62 -33.92 6.24
C LEU A 513 -1.83 -35.07 5.24
N ASP A 514 -1.91 -36.30 5.74
CA ASP A 514 -2.06 -37.49 4.89
C ASP A 514 -3.38 -37.43 4.10
N ALA A 515 -4.47 -37.00 4.76
CA ALA A 515 -5.77 -36.80 4.11
C ALA A 515 -5.73 -35.70 3.04
N VAL A 516 -5.19 -34.51 3.35
CA VAL A 516 -5.17 -33.39 2.39
C VAL A 516 -4.27 -33.69 1.18
N ARG A 517 -3.17 -34.43 1.38
CA ARG A 517 -2.25 -34.83 0.31
C ARG A 517 -2.89 -35.78 -0.69
N LEU A 518 -3.76 -36.69 -0.23
CA LEU A 518 -4.53 -37.60 -1.10
C LEU A 518 -5.50 -36.85 -2.02
N THR A 519 -6.09 -35.76 -1.54
CA THR A 519 -7.02 -34.92 -2.31
C THR A 519 -6.35 -33.77 -3.07
N ALA A 520 -5.02 -33.63 -2.96
CA ALA A 520 -4.31 -32.50 -3.51
C ALA A 520 -4.30 -32.51 -5.05
N GLU A 521 -4.48 -31.32 -5.64
CA GLU A 521 -4.50 -31.12 -7.09
C GLU A 521 -3.27 -31.76 -7.75
N THR A 522 -3.47 -32.57 -8.79
CA THR A 522 -2.36 -33.04 -9.63
C THR A 522 -1.83 -31.87 -10.46
N VAL A 523 -0.58 -31.51 -10.24
CA VAL A 523 0.08 -30.39 -10.93
C VAL A 523 1.20 -30.95 -11.79
N LEU A 524 1.15 -30.65 -13.09
CA LEU A 524 2.22 -31.04 -14.02
C LEU A 524 3.31 -29.96 -14.05
N PRO A 525 4.59 -30.36 -14.23
CA PRO A 525 5.63 -29.40 -14.53
C PRO A 525 5.39 -28.77 -15.90
N GLY A 526 6.02 -27.62 -16.13
CA GLY A 526 6.01 -26.98 -17.44
C GLY A 526 7.24 -26.10 -17.64
N PRO A 527 7.31 -25.37 -18.76
CA PRO A 527 8.46 -24.55 -19.10
C PRO A 527 8.51 -23.25 -18.29
N GLY A 528 9.70 -22.94 -17.77
CA GLY A 528 10.00 -21.67 -17.11
C GLY A 528 9.91 -21.71 -15.58
N PRO A 529 10.18 -20.57 -14.91
CA PRO A 529 10.32 -20.50 -13.46
C PRO A 529 8.99 -20.50 -12.70
N VAL A 530 7.86 -20.36 -13.41
CA VAL A 530 6.48 -20.34 -12.88
C VAL A 530 5.53 -21.08 -13.83
N PRO A 531 5.78 -22.37 -14.10
CA PRO A 531 5.08 -23.06 -15.17
C PRO A 531 3.66 -23.50 -14.80
N ALA A 532 3.45 -23.79 -13.52
CA ALA A 532 2.20 -24.36 -13.01
C ALA A 532 1.31 -23.33 -12.29
N ALA A 533 1.86 -22.16 -11.96
CA ALA A 533 1.20 -21.09 -11.21
C ALA A 533 1.56 -19.72 -11.78
N SER A 534 0.83 -18.68 -11.37
CA SER A 534 1.30 -17.32 -11.64
C SER A 534 2.52 -16.99 -10.77
N ALA A 535 3.32 -16.01 -11.21
CA ALA A 535 4.42 -15.52 -10.38
C ALA A 535 3.94 -14.92 -9.06
N GLU A 536 2.80 -14.21 -9.06
CA GLU A 536 2.20 -13.66 -7.84
C GLU A 536 1.81 -14.77 -6.86
N GLU A 537 1.22 -15.88 -7.35
CA GLU A 537 0.88 -17.04 -6.53
C GLU A 537 2.13 -17.68 -5.91
N THR A 538 3.13 -17.97 -6.74
CA THR A 538 4.39 -18.58 -6.29
C THR A 538 5.10 -17.69 -5.26
N GLU A 539 5.03 -16.37 -5.42
CA GLU A 539 5.55 -15.39 -4.46
C GLU A 539 4.78 -15.36 -3.14
N ARG A 540 3.45 -15.54 -3.15
CA ARG A 540 2.68 -15.67 -1.90
C ARG A 540 3.12 -16.91 -1.12
N ILE A 541 3.31 -18.02 -1.84
CA ILE A 541 3.77 -19.28 -1.25
C ILE A 541 5.18 -19.11 -0.68
N LEU A 542 6.12 -18.53 -1.43
CA LEU A 542 7.46 -18.23 -0.94
C LEU A 542 7.43 -17.33 0.31
N ALA A 543 6.61 -16.28 0.31
CA ALA A 543 6.49 -15.39 1.46
C ALA A 543 5.90 -16.07 2.70
N TRP A 544 5.06 -17.10 2.52
CA TRP A 544 4.55 -17.92 3.63
C TRP A 544 5.60 -18.94 4.10
N LEU A 545 6.35 -19.55 3.18
CA LEU A 545 7.45 -20.48 3.50
C LEU A 545 8.61 -19.80 4.23
N ASP A 546 8.93 -18.55 3.89
CA ASP A 546 10.02 -17.76 4.48
C ASP A 546 9.77 -17.34 5.93
N ARG A 547 8.54 -17.51 6.45
CA ARG A 547 8.23 -17.11 7.83
C ARG A 547 8.96 -18.02 8.82
N VAL A 548 9.46 -17.42 9.90
CA VAL A 548 10.27 -18.11 10.93
C VAL A 548 9.49 -19.22 11.67
N ASP A 549 8.16 -19.10 11.72
CA ASP A 549 7.23 -20.06 12.33
C ASP A 549 6.84 -21.21 11.39
N THR A 550 7.20 -21.14 10.10
CA THR A 550 6.94 -22.22 9.13
C THR A 550 7.95 -23.36 9.31
N ARG A 551 7.48 -24.60 9.15
CA ARG A 551 8.27 -25.83 9.23
C ARG A 551 8.10 -26.60 7.93
N LEU A 552 9.21 -27.01 7.33
CA LEU A 552 9.19 -27.97 6.24
C LEU A 552 8.96 -29.35 6.84
N VAL A 553 7.92 -30.03 6.37
CA VAL A 553 7.52 -31.37 6.86
C VAL A 553 8.09 -32.43 5.94
N GLU A 554 7.87 -32.28 4.63
CA GLU A 554 8.39 -33.19 3.61
C GLU A 554 8.78 -32.43 2.34
N THR A 555 9.83 -32.88 1.67
CA THR A 555 10.23 -32.38 0.36
C THR A 555 10.54 -33.58 -0.54
N SER A 556 10.12 -33.53 -1.80
CA SER A 556 10.46 -34.58 -2.76
C SER A 556 11.90 -34.48 -3.31
N GLY A 557 12.64 -33.46 -2.87
CA GLY A 557 14.01 -33.16 -3.29
C GLY A 557 14.57 -31.98 -2.50
N ASP A 558 15.77 -31.54 -2.89
CA ASP A 558 16.48 -30.47 -2.19
C ASP A 558 15.97 -29.09 -2.62
N TRP A 559 15.43 -28.32 -1.67
CA TRP A 559 15.10 -26.92 -1.90
C TRP A 559 16.37 -26.06 -1.79
N VAL A 560 17.02 -25.82 -2.93
CA VAL A 560 18.34 -25.15 -2.98
C VAL A 560 18.30 -23.86 -3.76
N SER A 561 19.20 -22.95 -3.42
CA SER A 561 19.51 -21.74 -4.20
C SER A 561 21.01 -21.68 -4.47
N PRO A 562 21.46 -21.06 -5.58
CA PRO A 562 22.88 -20.92 -5.85
C PRO A 562 23.58 -20.19 -4.69
N ALA A 563 24.70 -20.73 -4.18
CA ALA A 563 25.44 -20.13 -3.06
C ALA A 563 25.95 -18.72 -3.40
N ARG A 564 26.37 -18.53 -4.65
CA ARG A 564 26.67 -17.21 -5.23
C ARG A 564 25.49 -16.68 -6.02
N GLY A 565 24.26 -16.86 -5.55
CA GLY A 565 23.06 -16.37 -6.21
C GLY A 565 22.89 -14.85 -6.10
N ALA A 566 21.84 -14.34 -6.74
CA ALA A 566 21.45 -12.94 -6.71
C ALA A 566 20.96 -12.49 -5.32
N ALA A 567 20.45 -13.41 -4.49
CA ALA A 567 19.93 -13.11 -3.15
C ALA A 567 20.95 -12.41 -2.24
N ARG A 568 22.26 -12.63 -2.44
CA ARG A 568 23.31 -11.93 -1.68
C ARG A 568 23.31 -10.42 -1.86
N PHE A 569 22.74 -9.94 -2.97
CA PHE A 569 22.62 -8.51 -3.29
C PHE A 569 21.32 -7.90 -2.76
N THR A 570 20.52 -8.60 -1.95
CA THR A 570 19.27 -8.07 -1.40
C THR A 570 19.51 -6.79 -0.58
N ALA A 571 20.53 -6.76 0.26
CA ALA A 571 20.87 -5.55 1.03
C ALA A 571 21.28 -4.37 0.13
N LEU A 572 22.03 -4.64 -0.95
CA LEU A 572 22.37 -3.64 -1.95
C LEU A 572 21.13 -3.10 -2.66
N LEU A 573 20.21 -3.99 -3.06
CA LEU A 573 18.95 -3.62 -3.69
C LEU A 573 18.14 -2.69 -2.77
N THR A 574 17.94 -3.06 -1.50
CA THR A 574 17.22 -2.23 -0.53
C THR A 574 17.87 -0.85 -0.37
N ARG A 575 19.20 -0.77 -0.25
CA ARG A 575 19.92 0.51 -0.17
C ARG A 575 19.71 1.36 -1.43
N ALA A 576 19.81 0.76 -2.61
CA ALA A 576 19.66 1.45 -3.89
C ALA A 576 18.23 1.98 -4.09
N GLU A 577 17.21 1.23 -3.65
CA GLU A 577 15.80 1.63 -3.69
C GLU A 577 15.50 2.81 -2.76
N SER A 578 15.99 2.76 -1.52
CA SER A 578 15.86 3.87 -0.58
C SER A 578 16.49 5.14 -1.13
N ALA A 579 17.70 5.05 -1.70
CA ALA A 579 18.37 6.19 -2.31
C ALA A 579 17.62 6.78 -3.52
N ALA A 580 16.95 5.93 -4.32
CA ALA A 580 16.13 6.39 -5.44
C ALA A 580 14.85 7.10 -4.96
N SER A 581 14.21 6.59 -3.90
CA SER A 581 13.03 7.23 -3.29
C SER A 581 13.37 8.61 -2.73
N THR A 582 14.53 8.76 -2.08
CA THR A 582 14.96 10.05 -1.51
C THR A 582 15.26 11.09 -2.59
N GLN A 583 15.83 10.69 -3.73
CA GLN A 583 16.10 11.60 -4.85
C GLN A 583 14.81 12.10 -5.54
N ASP A 584 13.79 11.26 -5.70
CA ASP A 584 12.49 11.67 -6.24
C ASP A 584 11.76 12.67 -5.32
N SER A 585 11.98 12.59 -4.00
CA SER A 585 11.49 13.60 -3.04
C SER A 585 12.28 14.90 -3.06
N THR A 586 13.62 14.87 -3.26
CA THR A 586 14.44 16.11 -3.34
C THR A 586 14.29 16.84 -4.66
N VAL A 587 14.08 16.15 -5.80
CA VAL A 587 13.84 16.80 -7.10
C VAL A 587 12.50 17.55 -7.14
N ARG A 588 11.55 17.21 -6.25
CA ARG A 588 10.32 17.99 -6.05
C ARG A 588 10.48 19.18 -5.09
N LEU A 589 11.62 19.33 -4.41
CA LEU A 589 11.80 20.30 -3.32
C LEU A 589 13.03 21.22 -3.41
N SER A 590 13.82 21.23 -4.50
CA SER A 590 14.93 22.19 -4.58
C SER A 590 15.20 22.78 -5.98
N VAL A 591 14.54 23.91 -6.25
CA VAL A 591 15.22 25.09 -6.81
C VAL A 591 15.50 26.01 -5.63
N THR A 592 16.56 25.74 -4.88
CA THR A 592 17.45 26.72 -4.26
C THR A 592 18.42 25.99 -3.34
N ASP A 593 19.66 26.40 -3.49
CA ASP A 593 20.79 26.27 -2.60
C ASP A 593 21.66 24.99 -2.63
N ARG A 594 22.95 25.26 -2.85
CA ARG A 594 24.05 24.33 -3.00
C ARG A 594 24.80 24.28 -1.67
N SER A 595 24.70 23.16 -0.98
CA SER A 595 25.80 22.55 -0.23
C SER A 595 25.23 21.39 0.58
N TYR A 596 25.63 20.15 0.29
CA TYR A 596 25.65 19.14 1.34
C TYR A 596 26.71 18.06 1.10
N ASP A 597 27.22 17.65 2.24
CA ASP A 597 28.47 16.98 2.57
C ASP A 597 28.57 15.53 2.05
N ALA A 598 29.73 15.22 1.46
CA ALA A 598 30.00 14.06 0.62
C ALA A 598 30.70 12.91 1.37
N ARG A 599 30.13 12.43 2.49
CA ARG A 599 30.68 11.29 3.24
C ARG A 599 29.76 10.08 3.47
N SER A 600 28.50 10.12 3.03
CA SER A 600 27.56 8.97 3.13
C SER A 600 27.54 8.03 1.90
N LEU A 601 28.48 8.17 0.96
CA LEU A 601 28.52 7.42 -0.31
C LEU A 601 29.85 6.68 -0.49
N ARG A 602 30.11 5.72 0.40
CA ARG A 602 30.97 4.57 0.08
C ARG A 602 30.08 3.33 0.13
N LEU A 603 29.98 2.66 -1.00
CA LEU A 603 29.19 1.43 -1.23
C LEU A 603 29.49 0.32 -0.23
#